data_AF-A0A0D5NSN1-F1
#
_entry.id   AF-A0A0D5NSN1-F1
#
_cell.length_a   1.000
_cell.length_b   1.000
_cell.length_c   1.000
_cell.angle_alpha   90.00
_cell.angle_beta   90.00
_cell.angle_gamma   90.00
#
_symmetry.space_group_name_H-M   'P 1'
#
loop_
_entity.id
_entity.type
_entity.pdbx_description
1 polymer ?
#
loop_
_entity_poly.entity_id
_entity_poly.type
_entity_poly.pdbx_seq_one_letter_code
_entity_poly.pdbx_strand_id
1 'polypeptide(L)'
;ITTAHNLLAAVIDNHIQQGNALDIDVRRVVWKRVLDLNDRALRHVVIGLGGKAHGVPRETGFDITVASEMMAILCLASDLEDMKKRLGEIVVAYTRDGRAVRAKELNVTGALTLLFKDAIKPNLVQTLEGTPAFIHGGPFANIAHGCNSVMATKFALKFADYVVTEAGFGADLGAEKFLDIKCRFAGLKPDAVVIVATVRALKMHGGMDKKDLGKVDMDALERGMQNLEKHIENIHKFGLPAVVAINAFPTDTKEELDFVEAACNKRGAEVALSEVWAKGGEGGLKLAEKVEAAMNKPNNFHFIYETEQSVEEKITAIAREIYGADGIAFTDAAKKQLAEIKELGFDKMPV
;
A
#
# COMPACT_ATOMS: atom_id res chain seq x y z
N ILE A 1 17.32 -3.83 -0.81
CA ILE A 1 16.27 -4.59 -0.07
C ILE A 1 16.55 -6.09 -0.12
N THR A 2 16.59 -6.72 -1.30
CA THR A 2 16.82 -8.18 -1.45
C THR A 2 18.01 -8.69 -0.64
N THR A 3 19.16 -8.00 -0.72
CA THR A 3 20.36 -8.33 0.04
C THR A 3 20.14 -8.30 1.56
N ALA A 4 19.46 -7.27 2.08
CA ALA A 4 19.20 -7.15 3.52
C ALA A 4 18.20 -8.21 4.00
N HIS A 5 17.13 -8.46 3.24
CA HIS A 5 16.16 -9.49 3.57
C HIS A 5 16.81 -10.88 3.60
N ASN A 6 17.63 -11.21 2.60
CA ASN A 6 18.31 -12.49 2.53
C ASN A 6 19.48 -12.61 3.52
N LEU A 7 20.10 -11.50 3.94
CA LEU A 7 21.02 -11.49 5.08
C LEU A 7 20.32 -11.92 6.36
N LEU A 8 19.12 -11.39 6.65
CA LEU A 8 18.35 -11.80 7.82
C LEU A 8 17.98 -13.30 7.74
N ALA A 9 17.53 -13.78 6.59
CA ALA A 9 17.26 -15.20 6.37
C ALA A 9 18.51 -16.08 6.60
N ALA A 10 19.67 -15.66 6.10
CA ALA A 10 20.93 -16.37 6.30
C ALA A 10 21.37 -16.38 7.76
N VAL A 11 21.20 -15.28 8.50
CA VAL A 11 21.53 -15.20 9.93
C VAL A 11 20.61 -16.07 10.78
N ILE A 12 19.32 -16.17 10.45
CA ILE A 12 18.39 -17.08 11.14
C ILE A 12 18.88 -18.54 11.01
N ASP A 13 19.15 -18.99 9.78
CA ASP A 13 19.60 -20.36 9.53
C ASP A 13 20.99 -20.63 10.13
N ASN A 14 21.89 -19.65 10.09
CA ASN A 14 23.19 -19.75 10.75
C ASN A 14 23.05 -19.84 12.28
N HIS A 15 22.19 -19.04 12.91
CA HIS A 15 21.93 -19.12 14.35
C HIS A 15 21.44 -20.50 14.77
N ILE A 16 20.54 -21.09 13.99
CA ILE A 16 20.05 -22.46 14.20
C ILE A 16 21.21 -23.47 14.08
N GLN A 17 22.04 -23.35 13.04
CA GLN A 17 23.18 -24.24 12.80
C GLN A 17 24.24 -24.17 13.92
N GLN A 18 24.50 -22.98 14.47
CA GLN A 18 25.56 -22.75 15.47
C GLN A 18 25.13 -23.09 16.92
N GLY A 19 23.97 -23.73 17.10
CA GLY A 19 23.51 -24.22 18.40
C GLY A 19 22.13 -23.72 18.83
N ASN A 20 21.48 -22.87 18.01
CA ASN A 20 20.09 -22.43 18.21
C ASN A 20 19.79 -21.91 19.63
N ALA A 21 20.64 -21.03 20.16
CA ALA A 21 20.52 -20.56 21.55
C ALA A 21 19.22 -19.80 21.87
N LEU A 22 18.48 -19.36 20.85
CA LEU A 22 17.16 -18.71 21.00
C LEU A 22 16.00 -19.72 20.98
N ASP A 23 16.30 -20.99 20.79
CA ASP A 23 15.34 -22.09 20.72
C ASP A 23 14.30 -21.97 19.60
N ILE A 24 14.71 -21.48 18.43
CA ILE A 24 13.83 -21.32 17.27
C ILE A 24 13.29 -22.68 16.82
N ASP A 25 11.96 -22.80 16.68
CA ASP A 25 11.34 -23.94 16.02
C ASP A 25 11.44 -23.75 14.50
N VAL A 26 12.15 -24.65 13.83
CA VAL A 26 12.36 -24.60 12.36
C VAL A 26 11.06 -24.67 11.55
N ARG A 27 9.98 -25.17 12.15
CA ARG A 27 8.63 -25.24 11.56
C ARG A 27 7.84 -23.94 11.71
N ARG A 28 8.31 -23.04 12.58
CA ARG A 28 7.67 -21.75 12.88
C ARG A 28 8.57 -20.56 12.52
N VAL A 29 9.46 -20.73 11.55
CA VAL A 29 10.17 -19.61 10.91
C VAL A 29 9.24 -18.96 9.91
N VAL A 30 8.74 -17.76 10.22
CA VAL A 30 7.84 -17.00 9.34
C VAL A 30 8.60 -16.17 8.31
N TRP A 31 9.88 -15.87 8.57
CA TRP A 31 10.74 -15.15 7.65
C TRP A 31 11.17 -16.05 6.48
N LYS A 32 10.61 -15.77 5.30
CA LYS A 32 10.97 -16.38 4.02
C LYS A 32 12.27 -15.79 3.46
N ARG A 33 12.58 -16.12 2.20
CA ARG A 33 13.59 -15.43 1.39
C ARG A 33 12.88 -14.58 0.33
N VAL A 34 13.64 -13.74 -0.38
CA VAL A 34 13.10 -12.97 -1.51
C VAL A 34 14.01 -12.94 -2.72
N LEU A 35 13.40 -12.78 -3.89
CA LEU A 35 14.07 -12.56 -5.16
C LEU A 35 13.19 -11.68 -6.03
N ASP A 36 13.77 -10.71 -6.76
CA ASP A 36 13.00 -9.84 -7.65
C ASP A 36 12.84 -10.46 -9.04
N LEU A 37 12.23 -11.64 -9.09
CA LEU A 37 11.93 -12.38 -10.32
C LEU A 37 10.58 -13.08 -10.18
N ASN A 38 9.88 -13.24 -11.30
CA ASN A 38 8.63 -13.98 -11.36
C ASN A 38 8.91 -15.50 -11.42
N ASP A 39 9.43 -16.07 -10.33
CA ASP A 39 9.80 -17.48 -10.24
C ASP A 39 8.81 -18.29 -9.38
N ARG A 40 7.92 -19.04 -10.05
CA ARG A 40 6.93 -19.88 -9.36
C ARG A 40 7.54 -21.09 -8.65
N ALA A 41 8.72 -21.55 -9.08
CA ALA A 41 9.33 -22.78 -8.58
C ALA A 41 9.85 -22.62 -7.14
N LEU A 42 10.11 -21.38 -6.72
CA LEU A 42 10.64 -21.06 -5.39
C LEU A 42 9.56 -20.80 -4.33
N ARG A 43 8.26 -20.92 -4.67
CA ARG A 43 7.16 -20.69 -3.71
C ARG A 43 7.20 -21.62 -2.51
N HIS A 44 7.60 -22.88 -2.72
CA HIS A 44 7.73 -23.90 -1.68
C HIS A 44 9.00 -24.70 -1.93
N VAL A 45 9.95 -24.62 -1.01
CA VAL A 45 11.24 -25.31 -1.11
C VAL A 45 11.65 -25.90 0.23
N VAL A 46 12.51 -26.91 0.18
CA VAL A 46 13.24 -27.41 1.35
C VAL A 46 14.70 -26.99 1.23
N ILE A 47 15.23 -26.37 2.27
CA ILE A 47 16.63 -25.91 2.35
C ILE A 47 17.40 -26.70 3.40
N GLY A 48 18.72 -26.43 3.53
CA GLY A 48 19.54 -27.04 4.59
C GLY A 48 19.80 -28.54 4.38
N LEU A 49 19.66 -29.02 3.13
CA LEU A 49 19.98 -30.39 2.73
C LEU A 49 21.50 -30.56 2.52
N GLY A 50 21.95 -31.80 2.34
CA GLY A 50 23.35 -32.15 2.09
C GLY A 50 24.13 -32.65 3.31
N GLY A 51 23.50 -32.73 4.48
CA GLY A 51 24.10 -33.24 5.72
C GLY A 51 24.55 -32.13 6.68
N LYS A 52 25.13 -32.53 7.82
CA LYS A 52 25.38 -31.64 8.98
C LYS A 52 26.16 -30.36 8.66
N ALA A 53 27.06 -30.39 7.68
CA ALA A 53 27.86 -29.22 7.31
C ALA A 53 27.06 -28.14 6.55
N HIS A 54 25.86 -28.47 6.05
CA HIS A 54 25.11 -27.64 5.10
C HIS A 54 23.81 -27.06 5.66
N GLY A 55 23.56 -27.25 6.96
CA GLY A 55 22.42 -26.65 7.67
C GLY A 55 21.49 -27.67 8.32
N VAL A 56 20.35 -27.16 8.77
CA VAL A 56 19.24 -27.94 9.33
C VAL A 56 18.08 -27.95 8.32
N PRO A 57 17.60 -29.12 7.87
CA PRO A 57 16.50 -29.21 6.93
C PRO A 57 15.22 -28.53 7.45
N ARG A 58 14.61 -27.67 6.62
CA ARG A 58 13.30 -27.07 6.89
C ARG A 58 12.59 -26.61 5.61
N GLU A 59 11.27 -26.49 5.70
CA GLU A 59 10.45 -25.88 4.67
C GLU A 59 10.57 -24.35 4.72
N THR A 60 10.51 -23.73 3.54
CA THR A 60 10.47 -22.27 3.36
C THR A 60 9.93 -21.94 1.96
N GLY A 61 10.02 -20.67 1.58
CA GLY A 61 9.70 -20.20 0.24
C GLY A 61 10.39 -18.88 -0.08
N PHE A 62 10.16 -18.41 -1.29
CA PHE A 62 10.55 -17.09 -1.75
C PHE A 62 9.32 -16.26 -2.10
N ASP A 63 9.31 -15.02 -1.64
CA ASP A 63 8.39 -14.00 -2.14
C ASP A 63 9.13 -13.06 -3.11
N ILE A 64 8.38 -12.30 -3.91
CA ILE A 64 8.98 -11.23 -4.72
C ILE A 64 9.51 -10.11 -3.80
N THR A 65 10.63 -9.47 -4.14
CA THR A 65 11.30 -8.51 -3.24
C THR A 65 10.38 -7.40 -2.70
N VAL A 66 9.44 -6.91 -3.51
CA VAL A 66 8.49 -5.85 -3.12
C VAL A 66 7.46 -6.29 -2.07
N ALA A 67 7.29 -7.60 -1.86
CA ALA A 67 6.44 -8.17 -0.81
C ALA A 67 7.14 -8.25 0.56
N SER A 68 8.44 -8.00 0.62
CA SER A 68 9.22 -7.99 1.86
C SER A 68 8.70 -6.94 2.85
N GLU A 69 8.58 -7.30 4.13
CA GLU A 69 8.31 -6.34 5.21
C GLU A 69 9.37 -5.20 5.25
N MET A 70 10.61 -5.48 4.85
CA MET A 70 11.63 -4.44 4.75
C MET A 70 11.35 -3.39 3.67
N MET A 71 10.56 -3.74 2.63
CA MET A 71 10.06 -2.75 1.66
C MET A 71 9.04 -1.83 2.34
N ALA A 72 8.11 -2.38 3.13
CA ALA A 72 7.16 -1.60 3.90
C ALA A 72 7.87 -0.69 4.93
N ILE A 73 8.89 -1.21 5.63
CA ILE A 73 9.71 -0.43 6.56
C ILE A 73 10.45 0.71 5.84
N LEU A 74 11.07 0.45 4.68
CA LEU A 74 11.67 1.50 3.86
C LEU A 74 10.67 2.60 3.51
N CYS A 75 9.42 2.22 3.24
CA CYS A 75 8.39 3.16 2.85
C CYS A 75 7.77 3.92 4.02
N LEU A 76 7.87 3.42 5.26
CA LEU A 76 7.28 4.08 6.44
C LEU A 76 8.30 4.74 7.38
N ALA A 77 9.59 4.44 7.25
CA ALA A 77 10.62 5.02 8.10
C ALA A 77 10.77 6.54 7.86
N SER A 78 10.91 7.30 8.96
CA SER A 78 11.18 8.74 8.89
C SER A 78 12.66 9.07 8.60
N ASP A 79 13.55 8.20 9.07
CA ASP A 79 15.00 8.37 9.01
C ASP A 79 15.69 7.01 9.27
N LEU A 80 17.03 7.00 9.29
CA LEU A 80 17.82 5.78 9.43
C LEU A 80 17.72 5.16 10.84
N GLU A 81 17.51 5.95 11.88
CA GLU A 81 17.36 5.44 13.25
C GLU A 81 15.96 4.83 13.45
N ASP A 82 14.90 5.46 12.94
CA ASP A 82 13.56 4.86 12.90
C ASP A 82 13.56 3.56 12.08
N MET A 83 14.24 3.55 10.92
CA MET A 83 14.43 2.33 10.13
C MET A 83 15.13 1.23 10.94
N LYS A 84 16.23 1.54 11.62
CA LYS A 84 16.97 0.57 12.46
C LYS A 84 16.10 0.00 13.57
N LYS A 85 15.28 0.85 14.22
CA LYS A 85 14.32 0.43 15.23
C LYS A 85 13.30 -0.54 14.63
N ARG A 86 12.65 -0.17 13.54
CA ARG A 86 11.64 -1.00 12.85
C ARG A 86 12.22 -2.34 12.38
N LEU A 87 13.41 -2.34 11.78
CA LEU A 87 14.11 -3.56 11.37
C LEU A 87 14.36 -4.49 12.56
N GLY A 88 14.59 -3.96 13.76
CA GLY A 88 14.80 -4.76 14.97
C GLY A 88 13.53 -5.36 15.57
N GLU A 89 12.37 -4.80 15.25
CA GLU A 89 11.07 -5.23 15.79
C GLU A 89 10.40 -6.33 14.95
N ILE A 90 10.90 -6.59 13.73
CA ILE A 90 10.46 -7.67 12.85
C ILE A 90 10.43 -9.00 13.62
N VAL A 91 9.27 -9.67 13.62
CA VAL A 91 9.14 -11.05 14.12
C VAL A 91 9.57 -12.02 13.01
N VAL A 92 10.61 -12.81 13.27
CA VAL A 92 11.21 -13.68 12.25
C VAL A 92 10.85 -15.15 12.42
N ALA A 93 10.58 -15.57 13.65
CA ALA A 93 10.26 -16.94 14.00
C ALA A 93 9.57 -17.01 15.36
N TYR A 94 9.15 -18.21 15.73
CA TYR A 94 8.70 -18.54 17.08
C TYR A 94 9.59 -19.65 17.65
N THR A 95 9.77 -19.61 18.96
CA THR A 95 10.45 -20.66 19.72
C THR A 95 9.55 -21.89 19.89
N ARG A 96 10.10 -22.99 20.42
CA ARG A 96 9.33 -24.22 20.67
C ARG A 96 8.22 -24.06 21.71
N ASP A 97 8.39 -23.14 22.67
CA ASP A 97 7.36 -22.73 23.64
C ASP A 97 6.42 -21.62 23.11
N GLY A 98 6.63 -21.13 21.88
CA GLY A 98 5.71 -20.22 21.19
C GLY A 98 5.99 -18.73 21.37
N ARG A 99 7.10 -18.33 22.01
CA ARG A 99 7.54 -16.93 22.10
C ARG A 99 8.00 -16.42 20.73
N ALA A 100 7.59 -15.21 20.36
CA ALA A 100 8.10 -14.55 19.17
C ALA A 100 9.58 -14.19 19.32
N VAL A 101 10.36 -14.47 18.27
CA VAL A 101 11.78 -14.08 18.15
C VAL A 101 11.87 -12.89 17.20
N ARG A 102 12.48 -11.80 17.68
CA ARG A 102 12.65 -10.57 16.91
C ARG A 102 14.03 -10.49 16.27
N ALA A 103 14.15 -9.78 15.15
CA ALA A 103 15.41 -9.62 14.43
C ALA A 103 16.53 -9.00 15.29
N LYS A 104 16.20 -8.13 16.26
CA LYS A 104 17.19 -7.58 17.20
C LYS A 104 17.86 -8.62 18.10
N GLU A 105 17.17 -9.73 18.43
CA GLU A 105 17.73 -10.82 19.25
C GLU A 105 18.82 -11.61 18.50
N LEU A 106 18.87 -11.49 17.17
CA LEU A 106 19.91 -12.06 16.31
C LEU A 106 21.12 -11.12 16.13
N ASN A 107 21.15 -9.97 16.81
CA ASN A 107 22.25 -8.98 16.74
C ASN A 107 22.61 -8.52 15.31
N VAL A 108 21.64 -8.53 14.38
CA VAL A 108 21.87 -8.24 12.96
C VAL A 108 21.41 -6.85 12.50
N THR A 109 20.70 -6.11 13.37
CA THR A 109 20.04 -4.84 13.00
C THR A 109 20.99 -3.77 12.48
N GLY A 110 22.21 -3.68 13.03
CA GLY A 110 23.24 -2.76 12.54
C GLY A 110 23.66 -3.08 11.10
N ALA A 111 23.88 -4.35 10.78
CA ALA A 111 24.24 -4.79 9.43
C ALA A 111 23.09 -4.58 8.44
N LEU A 112 21.85 -4.87 8.85
CA LEU A 112 20.67 -4.58 8.03
C LEU A 112 20.57 -3.08 7.73
N THR A 113 20.67 -2.23 8.76
CA THR A 113 20.60 -0.77 8.61
C THR A 113 21.69 -0.24 7.68
N LEU A 114 22.91 -0.77 7.77
CA LEU A 114 24.02 -0.40 6.89
C LEU A 114 23.68 -0.68 5.42
N LEU A 115 23.05 -1.82 5.11
CA LEU A 115 22.62 -2.15 3.74
C LEU A 115 21.52 -1.22 3.22
N PHE A 116 20.84 -0.47 4.09
CA PHE A 116 19.87 0.54 3.73
C PHE A 116 20.41 1.97 3.71
N LYS A 117 21.66 2.22 4.16
CA LYS A 117 22.24 3.55 4.32
C LYS A 117 22.05 4.47 3.11
N ASP A 118 22.28 3.94 1.90
CA ASP A 118 22.08 4.71 0.67
C ASP A 118 20.69 4.51 0.09
N ALA A 119 20.15 3.29 0.19
CA ALA A 119 18.84 2.93 -0.33
C ALA A 119 17.68 3.65 0.36
N ILE A 120 17.90 4.25 1.53
CA ILE A 120 16.90 5.07 2.21
C ILE A 120 16.69 6.41 1.49
N LYS A 121 17.69 6.93 0.75
CA LYS A 121 17.66 8.26 0.13
C LYS A 121 16.72 8.29 -1.09
N PRO A 122 15.78 9.27 -1.20
CA PRO A 122 14.89 9.38 -2.36
C PRO A 122 15.66 9.62 -3.67
N ASN A 123 15.23 8.98 -4.76
CA ASN A 123 15.84 9.18 -6.08
C ASN A 123 15.13 10.30 -6.84
N LEU A 124 15.85 11.39 -7.13
CA LEU A 124 15.34 12.48 -7.95
C LEU A 124 15.51 12.14 -9.44
N VAL A 125 14.42 12.26 -10.18
CA VAL A 125 14.35 12.19 -11.64
C VAL A 125 13.47 13.35 -12.14
N GLN A 126 13.13 13.36 -13.44
CA GLN A 126 12.24 14.36 -14.02
C GLN A 126 11.21 13.72 -14.95
N THR A 127 10.07 14.38 -15.13
CA THR A 127 9.09 14.06 -16.18
C THR A 127 9.61 14.47 -17.57
N LEU A 128 8.86 14.16 -18.63
CA LEU A 128 9.20 14.60 -20.00
C LEU A 128 9.28 16.13 -20.15
N GLU A 129 8.61 16.87 -19.27
CA GLU A 129 8.54 18.35 -19.28
C GLU A 129 9.45 18.98 -18.21
N GLY A 130 10.36 18.20 -17.62
CA GLY A 130 11.33 18.71 -16.66
C GLY A 130 10.79 18.93 -15.25
N THR A 131 9.57 18.49 -14.93
CA THR A 131 9.03 18.54 -13.57
C THR A 131 9.82 17.59 -12.68
N PRO A 132 10.35 18.04 -11.52
CA PRO A 132 11.03 17.17 -10.56
C PRO A 132 10.10 16.05 -10.06
N ALA A 133 10.61 14.82 -10.03
CA ALA A 133 9.85 13.66 -9.52
C ALA A 133 10.73 12.78 -8.64
N PHE A 134 10.21 12.36 -7.48
CA PHE A 134 10.86 11.36 -6.65
C PHE A 134 10.29 9.97 -6.93
N ILE A 135 11.17 9.00 -7.24
CA ILE A 135 10.81 7.58 -7.35
C ILE A 135 11.50 6.83 -6.22
N HIS A 136 10.74 6.39 -5.22
CA HIS A 136 11.34 5.77 -4.04
C HIS A 136 10.37 4.89 -3.25
N GLY A 137 10.76 3.62 -3.08
CA GLY A 137 9.90 2.60 -2.48
C GLY A 137 8.87 2.04 -3.46
N GLY A 138 8.20 0.96 -3.06
CA GLY A 138 7.18 0.29 -3.86
C GLY A 138 6.69 -0.98 -3.20
N PRO A 139 6.02 -0.89 -2.03
CA PRO A 139 5.43 -2.04 -1.37
C PRO A 139 4.14 -2.45 -2.11
N PHE A 140 3.71 -3.69 -1.93
CA PHE A 140 2.38 -4.10 -2.36
C PHE A 140 1.26 -3.30 -1.66
N ALA A 141 0.12 -3.17 -2.33
CA ALA A 141 -1.08 -2.50 -1.81
C ALA A 141 -2.11 -3.47 -1.19
N ASN A 142 -1.84 -4.78 -1.18
CA ASN A 142 -2.66 -5.79 -0.51
C ASN A 142 -2.12 -6.14 0.89
N ILE A 143 -0.92 -6.73 0.97
CA ILE A 143 -0.26 -7.11 2.23
C ILE A 143 0.52 -5.96 2.90
N ALA A 144 0.56 -4.80 2.24
CA ALA A 144 1.16 -3.58 2.75
C ALA A 144 0.35 -2.37 2.24
N HIS A 145 0.87 -1.16 2.46
CA HIS A 145 0.12 0.10 2.26
C HIS A 145 0.17 0.67 0.83
N GLY A 146 0.99 0.11 -0.08
CA GLY A 146 0.94 0.49 -1.50
C GLY A 146 1.36 1.91 -1.86
N CYS A 147 2.19 2.58 -1.05
CA CYS A 147 2.63 3.96 -1.33
C CYS A 147 4.15 4.06 -1.49
N ASN A 148 4.61 5.13 -2.14
CA ASN A 148 6.03 5.54 -2.09
C ASN A 148 6.43 5.93 -0.66
N SER A 149 7.74 6.09 -0.42
CA SER A 149 8.22 6.33 0.95
C SER A 149 7.76 7.65 1.57
N VAL A 150 7.55 7.61 2.89
CA VAL A 150 7.34 8.78 3.75
C VAL A 150 8.44 9.80 3.56
N MET A 151 9.70 9.37 3.47
CA MET A 151 10.80 10.31 3.31
C MET A 151 10.75 11.04 1.96
N ALA A 152 10.40 10.36 0.86
CA ALA A 152 10.25 11.03 -0.45
C ALA A 152 9.10 12.05 -0.42
N THR A 153 7.96 11.68 0.15
CA THR A 153 6.82 12.60 0.30
C THR A 153 7.16 13.80 1.19
N LYS A 154 7.82 13.58 2.35
CA LYS A 154 8.24 14.67 3.25
C LYS A 154 9.29 15.57 2.63
N PHE A 155 10.25 15.03 1.88
CA PHE A 155 11.23 15.83 1.16
C PHE A 155 10.54 16.70 0.11
N ALA A 156 9.65 16.12 -0.71
CA ALA A 156 8.89 16.89 -1.70
C ALA A 156 8.13 18.06 -1.05
N LEU A 157 7.45 17.81 0.07
CA LEU A 157 6.68 18.83 0.80
C LEU A 157 7.54 19.95 1.40
N LYS A 158 8.87 19.81 1.43
CA LYS A 158 9.79 20.88 1.85
C LYS A 158 10.33 21.71 0.70
N PHE A 159 10.22 21.22 -0.54
CA PHE A 159 10.83 21.84 -1.71
C PHE A 159 9.83 22.31 -2.77
N ALA A 160 8.56 21.96 -2.65
CA ALA A 160 7.51 22.32 -3.60
C ALA A 160 6.26 22.84 -2.89
N ASP A 161 5.55 23.75 -3.55
CA ASP A 161 4.26 24.27 -3.07
C ASP A 161 3.15 23.22 -3.16
N TYR A 162 3.22 22.35 -4.18
CA TYR A 162 2.30 21.26 -4.41
C TYR A 162 3.07 19.93 -4.56
N VAL A 163 2.57 18.88 -3.91
CA VAL A 163 3.13 17.53 -4.01
C VAL A 163 2.02 16.57 -4.41
N VAL A 164 2.11 16.05 -5.62
CA VAL A 164 1.24 14.98 -6.11
C VAL A 164 1.89 13.64 -5.75
N THR A 165 1.12 12.76 -5.13
CA THR A 165 1.52 11.39 -4.80
C THR A 165 0.35 10.45 -5.05
N GLU A 166 0.61 9.15 -5.05
CA GLU A 166 -0.38 8.13 -5.38
C GLU A 166 -0.27 6.93 -4.43
N ALA A 167 -1.30 6.09 -4.48
CA ALA A 167 -1.32 4.79 -3.81
C ALA A 167 -1.87 3.73 -4.78
N GLY A 168 -1.37 2.50 -4.67
CA GLY A 168 -1.72 1.41 -5.59
C GLY A 168 -3.15 0.89 -5.42
N PHE A 169 -3.70 0.31 -6.49
CA PHE A 169 -5.10 -0.14 -6.60
C PHE A 169 -6.13 1.01 -6.53
N GLY A 170 -7.38 0.71 -6.18
CA GLY A 170 -8.46 1.68 -6.04
C GLY A 170 -8.42 2.40 -4.69
N ALA A 171 -9.32 3.37 -4.51
CA ALA A 171 -9.40 4.15 -3.28
C ALA A 171 -9.87 3.33 -2.06
N ASP A 172 -10.48 2.17 -2.31
CA ASP A 172 -10.84 1.18 -1.28
C ASP A 172 -9.62 0.50 -0.64
N LEU A 173 -8.49 0.42 -1.34
CA LEU A 173 -7.26 -0.19 -0.80
C LEU A 173 -6.14 0.85 -0.66
N GLY A 174 -5.74 1.48 -1.77
CA GLY A 174 -4.60 2.39 -1.79
C GLY A 174 -4.86 3.65 -0.99
N ALA A 175 -5.98 4.33 -1.27
CA ALA A 175 -6.29 5.59 -0.58
C ALA A 175 -6.60 5.34 0.90
N GLU A 176 -7.41 4.35 1.24
CA GLU A 176 -7.65 3.95 2.65
C GLU A 176 -6.34 3.73 3.40
N LYS A 177 -5.42 2.90 2.88
CA LYS A 177 -4.12 2.66 3.53
C LYS A 177 -3.21 3.88 3.53
N PHE A 178 -3.26 4.72 2.50
CA PHE A 178 -2.54 5.98 2.52
C PHE A 178 -3.02 6.86 3.69
N LEU A 179 -4.34 6.94 3.88
CA LEU A 179 -4.98 7.79 4.88
C LEU A 179 -4.87 7.21 6.29
N ASP A 180 -5.20 5.95 6.52
CA ASP A 180 -5.22 5.35 7.87
C ASP A 180 -3.85 4.87 8.37
N ILE A 181 -2.93 4.53 7.45
CA ILE A 181 -1.59 4.04 7.79
C ILE A 181 -0.53 5.10 7.53
N LYS A 182 -0.31 5.50 6.26
CA LYS A 182 0.81 6.38 5.91
C LYS A 182 0.67 7.77 6.53
N CYS A 183 -0.50 8.41 6.43
CA CYS A 183 -0.73 9.72 7.05
C CYS A 183 -0.59 9.67 8.56
N ARG A 184 -1.07 8.60 9.21
CA ARG A 184 -0.93 8.41 10.66
C ARG A 184 0.53 8.31 11.09
N PHE A 185 1.32 7.45 10.44
CA PHE A 185 2.75 7.30 10.78
C PHE A 185 3.58 8.53 10.43
N ALA A 186 3.23 9.23 9.34
CA ALA A 186 4.02 10.35 8.85
C ALA A 186 3.57 11.71 9.39
N GLY A 187 2.40 11.80 10.02
CA GLY A 187 1.77 13.07 10.40
C GLY A 187 1.39 13.92 9.19
N LEU A 188 0.98 13.28 8.08
CA LEU A 188 0.57 13.96 6.85
C LEU A 188 -0.93 14.26 6.88
N LYS A 189 -1.32 15.36 6.25
CA LYS A 189 -2.71 15.76 6.04
C LYS A 189 -2.88 16.12 4.56
N PRO A 190 -3.62 15.33 3.77
CA PRO A 190 -3.85 15.63 2.37
C PRO A 190 -4.80 16.81 2.23
N ASP A 191 -4.53 17.70 1.27
CA ASP A 191 -5.36 18.88 1.02
C ASP A 191 -6.54 18.58 0.08
N ALA A 192 -6.34 17.68 -0.89
CA ALA A 192 -7.36 17.19 -1.82
C ALA A 192 -7.01 15.78 -2.33
N VAL A 193 -8.01 15.08 -2.88
CA VAL A 193 -7.83 13.75 -3.48
C VAL A 193 -8.34 13.75 -4.92
N VAL A 194 -7.52 13.26 -5.84
CA VAL A 194 -7.93 13.00 -7.22
C VAL A 194 -8.30 11.53 -7.39
N ILE A 195 -9.52 11.25 -7.82
CA ILE A 195 -9.98 9.91 -8.17
C ILE A 195 -9.97 9.78 -9.69
N VAL A 196 -9.12 8.90 -10.21
CA VAL A 196 -9.01 8.67 -11.66
C VAL A 196 -10.03 7.64 -12.11
N ALA A 197 -10.75 7.93 -13.20
CA ALA A 197 -11.67 7.00 -13.83
C ALA A 197 -11.62 7.10 -15.37
N THR A 198 -12.26 6.15 -16.05
CA THR A 198 -12.46 6.16 -17.51
C THR A 198 -13.87 5.67 -17.81
N VAL A 199 -14.51 6.19 -18.87
CA VAL A 199 -15.84 5.74 -19.31
C VAL A 199 -15.84 4.23 -19.57
N ARG A 200 -14.76 3.71 -20.16
CA ARG A 200 -14.57 2.28 -20.43
C ARG A 200 -14.54 1.42 -19.17
N ALA A 201 -13.82 1.84 -18.13
CA ALA A 201 -13.78 1.11 -16.85
C ALA A 201 -15.15 1.12 -16.16
N LEU A 202 -15.87 2.25 -16.22
CA LEU A 202 -17.21 2.35 -15.67
C LEU A 202 -18.19 1.42 -16.41
N LYS A 203 -18.20 1.40 -17.75
CA LYS A 203 -18.99 0.42 -18.52
C LYS A 203 -18.66 -1.03 -18.16
N MET A 204 -17.38 -1.34 -17.91
CA MET A 204 -16.96 -2.67 -17.46
C MET A 204 -17.53 -3.01 -16.06
N HIS A 205 -17.52 -2.06 -15.12
CA HIS A 205 -18.21 -2.21 -13.83
C HIS A 205 -19.72 -2.39 -13.98
N GLY A 206 -20.32 -1.83 -15.04
CA GLY A 206 -21.71 -2.05 -15.43
C GLY A 206 -22.03 -3.39 -16.09
N GLY A 207 -21.03 -4.26 -16.25
CA GLY A 207 -21.17 -5.61 -16.79
C GLY A 207 -20.77 -5.76 -18.27
N MET A 208 -20.22 -4.74 -18.91
CA MET A 208 -19.77 -4.84 -20.30
C MET A 208 -18.47 -5.67 -20.43
N ASP A 209 -18.41 -6.54 -21.44
CA ASP A 209 -17.20 -7.33 -21.72
C ASP A 209 -16.03 -6.43 -22.15
N LYS A 210 -14.82 -6.80 -21.73
CA LYS A 210 -13.58 -6.07 -22.03
C LYS A 210 -13.37 -5.83 -23.54
N LYS A 211 -13.89 -6.71 -24.40
CA LYS A 211 -13.77 -6.62 -25.85
C LYS A 211 -14.72 -5.60 -26.49
N ASP A 212 -15.80 -5.23 -25.78
CA ASP A 212 -16.87 -4.38 -26.31
C ASP A 212 -16.80 -2.91 -25.85
N LEU A 213 -15.84 -2.56 -25.00
CA LEU A 213 -15.76 -1.23 -24.34
C LEU A 213 -15.65 -0.01 -25.26
N GLY A 214 -15.40 -0.20 -26.56
CA GLY A 214 -15.41 0.88 -27.56
C GLY A 214 -16.80 1.28 -28.06
N LYS A 215 -17.85 0.52 -27.71
CA LYS A 215 -19.24 0.81 -28.06
C LYS A 215 -19.87 1.71 -26.99
N VAL A 216 -20.79 2.57 -27.38
CA VAL A 216 -21.62 3.35 -26.46
C VAL A 216 -22.66 2.43 -25.83
N ASP A 217 -22.77 2.45 -24.50
CA ASP A 217 -23.80 1.76 -23.73
C ASP A 217 -24.05 2.54 -22.44
N MET A 218 -25.08 3.38 -22.47
CA MET A 218 -25.42 4.26 -21.35
C MET A 218 -25.98 3.48 -20.16
N ASP A 219 -26.65 2.36 -20.38
CA ASP A 219 -27.19 1.54 -19.29
C ASP A 219 -26.06 0.87 -18.51
N ALA A 220 -25.04 0.36 -19.20
CA ALA A 220 -23.83 -0.16 -18.56
C ALA A 220 -23.07 0.97 -17.85
N LEU A 221 -22.93 2.14 -18.47
CA LEU A 221 -22.28 3.27 -17.84
C LEU A 221 -23.00 3.70 -16.54
N GLU A 222 -24.33 3.81 -16.57
CA GLU A 222 -25.15 4.15 -15.41
C GLU A 222 -25.01 3.14 -14.27
N ARG A 223 -25.10 1.84 -14.56
CA ARG A 223 -24.85 0.79 -13.53
C ARG A 223 -23.43 0.87 -12.97
N GLY A 224 -22.45 1.11 -13.83
CA GLY A 224 -21.04 1.19 -13.48
C GLY A 224 -20.67 2.39 -12.62
N MET A 225 -21.41 3.50 -12.74
CA MET A 225 -21.17 4.71 -11.95
C MET A 225 -21.23 4.49 -10.45
N GLN A 226 -21.98 3.48 -9.98
CA GLN A 226 -22.05 3.10 -8.57
C GLN A 226 -20.67 2.86 -7.94
N ASN A 227 -19.71 2.35 -8.71
CA ASN A 227 -18.34 2.17 -8.24
C ASN A 227 -17.65 3.52 -7.93
N LEU A 228 -17.68 4.46 -8.88
CA LEU A 228 -17.06 5.77 -8.72
C LEU A 228 -17.78 6.61 -7.64
N GLU A 229 -19.12 6.55 -7.59
CA GLU A 229 -19.89 7.21 -6.54
C GLU A 229 -19.50 6.72 -5.14
N LYS A 230 -19.28 5.41 -4.98
CA LYS A 230 -18.82 4.85 -3.70
C LYS A 230 -17.41 5.32 -3.34
N HIS A 231 -16.50 5.42 -4.31
CA HIS A 231 -15.17 5.97 -4.05
C HIS A 231 -15.21 7.47 -3.67
N ILE A 232 -16.07 8.27 -4.30
CA ILE A 232 -16.29 9.68 -3.90
C ILE A 232 -16.84 9.75 -2.47
N GLU A 233 -17.86 8.95 -2.16
CA GLU A 233 -18.43 8.84 -0.81
C GLU A 233 -17.33 8.50 0.22
N ASN A 234 -16.48 7.52 -0.07
CA ASN A 234 -15.42 7.09 0.83
C ASN A 234 -14.40 8.22 1.10
N ILE A 235 -13.99 8.99 0.08
CA ILE A 235 -13.11 10.15 0.30
C ILE A 235 -13.78 11.21 1.18
N HIS A 236 -15.08 11.46 0.97
CA HIS A 236 -15.83 12.35 1.84
C HIS A 236 -15.97 11.82 3.28
N LYS A 237 -16.00 10.50 3.49
CA LYS A 237 -15.96 9.90 4.83
C LYS A 237 -14.66 10.21 5.56
N PHE A 238 -13.54 10.41 4.87
CA PHE A 238 -12.31 10.90 5.48
C PHE A 238 -12.33 12.43 5.73
N GLY A 239 -13.38 13.14 5.33
CA GLY A 239 -13.47 14.60 5.46
C GLY A 239 -12.61 15.38 4.46
N LEU A 240 -12.25 14.75 3.33
CA LEU A 240 -11.39 15.32 2.30
C LEU A 240 -12.18 15.76 1.06
N PRO A 241 -11.79 16.85 0.37
CA PRO A 241 -12.40 17.22 -0.89
C PRO A 241 -11.93 16.29 -2.03
N ALA A 242 -12.88 15.82 -2.84
CA ALA A 242 -12.63 14.94 -3.99
C ALA A 242 -12.74 15.69 -5.32
N VAL A 243 -11.82 15.39 -6.25
CA VAL A 243 -11.87 15.77 -7.66
C VAL A 243 -11.79 14.50 -8.50
N VAL A 244 -12.64 14.36 -9.50
CA VAL A 244 -12.59 13.23 -10.44
C VAL A 244 -11.82 13.63 -11.69
N ALA A 245 -10.81 12.85 -12.05
CA ALA A 245 -10.12 12.96 -13.33
C ALA A 245 -10.61 11.86 -14.28
N ILE A 246 -11.30 12.24 -15.36
CA ILE A 246 -11.68 11.30 -16.41
C ILE A 246 -10.57 11.31 -17.46
N ASN A 247 -9.80 10.22 -17.53
CA ASN A 247 -8.80 10.08 -18.59
C ASN A 247 -9.50 9.82 -19.92
N ALA A 248 -9.32 10.72 -20.88
CA ALA A 248 -10.00 10.70 -22.16
C ALA A 248 -9.53 9.53 -23.04
N PHE A 249 -10.48 8.83 -23.67
CA PHE A 249 -10.21 7.90 -24.77
C PHE A 249 -10.85 8.37 -26.08
N PRO A 250 -10.28 8.02 -27.26
CA PRO A 250 -10.82 8.43 -28.56
C PRO A 250 -12.25 7.95 -28.85
N THR A 251 -12.69 6.90 -28.16
CA THR A 251 -14.04 6.30 -28.33
C THR A 251 -15.07 6.90 -27.38
N ASP A 252 -14.66 7.70 -26.41
CA ASP A 252 -15.59 8.28 -25.44
C ASP A 252 -16.42 9.37 -26.14
N THR A 253 -17.73 9.29 -25.99
CA THR A 253 -18.64 10.28 -26.56
C THR A 253 -18.89 11.43 -25.59
N LYS A 254 -19.26 12.59 -26.13
CA LYS A 254 -19.65 13.74 -25.29
C LYS A 254 -20.82 13.40 -24.35
N GLU A 255 -21.78 12.60 -24.83
CA GLU A 255 -22.92 12.17 -24.02
C GLU A 255 -22.49 11.33 -22.81
N GLU A 256 -21.58 10.36 -22.99
CA GLU A 256 -21.02 9.57 -21.90
C GLU A 256 -20.26 10.44 -20.90
N LEU A 257 -19.45 11.39 -21.39
CA LEU A 257 -18.67 12.30 -20.54
C LEU A 257 -19.57 13.27 -19.74
N ASP A 258 -20.56 13.87 -20.38
CA ASP A 258 -21.52 14.78 -19.75
C ASP A 258 -22.34 14.04 -18.67
N PHE A 259 -22.71 12.78 -18.92
CA PHE A 259 -23.38 11.93 -17.93
C PHE A 259 -22.51 11.68 -16.69
N VAL A 260 -21.25 11.28 -16.88
CA VAL A 260 -20.31 11.04 -15.78
C VAL A 260 -20.08 12.31 -14.97
N GLU A 261 -19.89 13.45 -15.64
CA GLU A 261 -19.73 14.75 -14.98
C GLU A 261 -20.96 15.10 -14.13
N ALA A 262 -22.17 14.97 -14.69
CA ALA A 262 -23.41 15.26 -13.96
C ALA A 262 -23.58 14.36 -12.73
N ALA A 263 -23.26 13.07 -12.83
CA ALA A 263 -23.36 12.13 -11.72
C ALA A 263 -22.35 12.41 -10.59
N CYS A 264 -21.09 12.74 -10.93
CA CYS A 264 -20.08 13.10 -9.93
C CYS A 264 -20.42 14.43 -9.22
N ASN A 265 -20.89 15.43 -9.98
CA ASN A 265 -21.29 16.72 -9.43
C ASN A 265 -22.45 16.58 -8.42
N LYS A 266 -23.42 15.68 -8.67
CA LYS A 266 -24.49 15.35 -7.71
C LYS A 266 -23.95 14.78 -6.39
N ARG A 267 -22.78 14.14 -6.41
CA ARG A 267 -22.07 13.63 -5.23
C ARG A 267 -21.10 14.63 -4.60
N GLY A 268 -21.02 15.85 -5.13
CA GLY A 268 -20.17 16.92 -4.58
C GLY A 268 -18.71 16.87 -5.04
N ALA A 269 -18.37 16.03 -6.02
CA ALA A 269 -17.03 15.97 -6.60
C ALA A 269 -17.02 16.62 -7.99
N GLU A 270 -16.12 17.58 -8.19
CA GLU A 270 -15.96 18.21 -9.50
C GLU A 270 -15.18 17.30 -10.45
N VAL A 271 -15.48 17.40 -11.75
CA VAL A 271 -14.86 16.53 -12.78
C VAL A 271 -13.99 17.32 -13.73
N ALA A 272 -12.77 16.85 -14.00
CA ALA A 272 -11.95 17.33 -15.12
C ALA A 272 -11.71 16.19 -16.11
N LEU A 273 -11.94 16.48 -17.40
CA LEU A 273 -11.40 15.66 -18.47
C LEU A 273 -9.88 15.85 -18.51
N SER A 274 -9.13 14.75 -18.49
CA SER A 274 -7.67 14.72 -18.53
C SER A 274 -7.21 14.16 -19.87
N GLU A 275 -6.41 14.96 -20.58
CA GLU A 275 -5.81 14.60 -21.87
C GLU A 275 -4.27 14.53 -21.78
N VAL A 276 -3.73 14.41 -20.56
CA VAL A 276 -2.26 14.48 -20.30
C VAL A 276 -1.45 13.44 -21.06
N TRP A 277 -2.04 12.30 -21.40
CA TRP A 277 -1.37 11.28 -22.22
C TRP A 277 -1.10 11.76 -23.65
N ALA A 278 -2.05 12.48 -24.25
CA ALA A 278 -1.95 12.95 -25.63
C ALA A 278 -1.33 14.35 -25.76
N LYS A 279 -1.51 15.20 -24.74
CA LYS A 279 -1.19 16.64 -24.81
C LYS A 279 -0.20 17.11 -23.72
N GLY A 280 0.40 16.19 -22.96
CA GLY A 280 1.30 16.55 -21.86
C GLY A 280 0.62 17.43 -20.80
N GLY A 281 1.37 18.34 -20.18
CA GLY A 281 0.89 19.24 -19.14
C GLY A 281 -0.29 20.11 -19.57
N GLU A 282 -0.37 20.51 -20.84
CA GLU A 282 -1.48 21.29 -21.39
C GLU A 282 -2.82 20.55 -21.23
N GLY A 283 -2.83 19.23 -21.43
CA GLY A 283 -4.00 18.37 -21.25
C GLY A 283 -4.44 18.19 -19.80
N GLY A 284 -3.68 18.72 -18.83
CA GLY A 284 -3.95 18.62 -17.39
C GLY A 284 -4.33 19.94 -16.72
N LEU A 285 -4.32 21.07 -17.44
CA LEU A 285 -4.53 22.41 -16.84
C LEU A 285 -5.86 22.52 -16.08
N LYS A 286 -6.96 22.06 -16.69
CA LYS A 286 -8.29 22.07 -16.04
C LYS A 286 -8.32 21.19 -14.78
N LEU A 287 -7.60 20.07 -14.77
CA LEU A 287 -7.50 19.23 -13.59
C LEU A 287 -6.72 19.94 -12.49
N ALA A 288 -5.61 20.60 -12.84
CA ALA A 288 -4.81 21.39 -11.90
C ALA A 288 -5.63 22.52 -11.26
N GLU A 289 -6.38 23.29 -12.06
CA GLU A 289 -7.29 24.34 -11.59
C GLU A 289 -8.34 23.79 -10.60
N LYS A 290 -8.96 22.65 -10.92
CA LYS A 290 -9.96 22.03 -10.04
C LYS A 290 -9.36 21.49 -8.74
N VAL A 291 -8.14 20.96 -8.79
CA VAL A 291 -7.41 20.52 -7.60
C VAL A 291 -7.07 21.72 -6.71
N GLU A 292 -6.57 22.82 -7.28
CA GLU A 292 -6.30 24.05 -6.54
C GLU A 292 -7.58 24.62 -5.90
N ALA A 293 -8.69 24.64 -6.64
CA ALA A 293 -9.99 25.03 -6.08
C ALA A 293 -10.46 24.10 -4.95
N ALA A 294 -10.24 22.79 -5.09
CA ALA A 294 -10.59 21.80 -4.08
C ALA A 294 -9.77 21.96 -2.79
N MET A 295 -8.47 22.28 -2.89
CA MET A 295 -7.60 22.53 -1.74
C MET A 295 -8.03 23.74 -0.91
N ASN A 296 -8.82 24.66 -1.50
CA ASN A 296 -9.39 25.82 -0.79
C ASN A 296 -10.74 25.52 -0.11
N LYS A 297 -11.31 24.31 -0.26
CA LYS A 297 -12.54 23.90 0.41
C LYS A 297 -12.28 23.47 1.86
N PRO A 298 -13.31 23.45 2.73
CA PRO A 298 -13.16 22.92 4.08
C PRO A 298 -12.58 21.51 4.08
N ASN A 299 -11.53 21.31 4.87
CA ASN A 299 -10.85 20.04 5.03
C ASN A 299 -10.90 19.64 6.50
N ASN A 300 -11.63 18.57 6.79
CA ASN A 300 -11.81 18.02 8.13
C ASN A 300 -11.23 16.61 8.19
N PHE A 301 -10.02 16.44 7.64
CA PHE A 301 -9.36 15.14 7.58
C PHE A 301 -9.36 14.41 8.93
N HIS A 302 -9.89 13.19 8.94
CA HIS A 302 -9.90 12.28 10.08
C HIS A 302 -9.75 10.84 9.60
N PHE A 303 -9.37 9.96 10.51
CA PHE A 303 -9.25 8.53 10.25
C PHE A 303 -10.61 7.84 10.43
N ILE A 304 -10.85 6.72 9.74
CA ILE A 304 -12.12 5.97 9.86
C ILE A 304 -12.19 5.11 11.13
N TYR A 305 -11.05 4.91 11.80
CA TYR A 305 -10.95 4.19 13.08
C TYR A 305 -9.85 4.76 13.97
N GLU A 306 -9.94 4.45 15.26
CA GLU A 306 -8.91 4.79 16.26
C GLU A 306 -8.03 3.59 16.55
N THR A 307 -6.71 3.82 16.72
CA THR A 307 -5.75 2.73 17.00
C THR A 307 -6.01 2.03 18.33
N GLU A 308 -6.69 2.70 19.25
CA GLU A 308 -7.07 2.14 20.56
C GLU A 308 -8.21 1.12 20.48
N GLN A 309 -8.97 1.10 19.39
CA GLN A 309 -9.98 0.07 19.16
C GLN A 309 -9.33 -1.29 18.93
N SER A 310 -10.08 -2.35 19.22
CA SER A 310 -9.65 -3.72 18.94
C SER A 310 -9.41 -3.90 17.44
N VAL A 311 -8.55 -4.87 17.08
CA VAL A 311 -8.28 -5.21 15.68
C VAL A 311 -9.57 -5.60 14.94
N GLU A 312 -10.49 -6.27 15.61
CA GLU A 312 -11.81 -6.63 15.06
C GLU A 312 -12.68 -5.40 14.75
N GLU A 313 -12.71 -4.41 15.66
CA GLU A 313 -13.44 -3.15 15.42
C GLU A 313 -12.85 -2.37 14.24
N LYS A 314 -11.52 -2.32 14.12
CA LYS A 314 -10.84 -1.65 13.01
C LYS A 314 -11.14 -2.31 11.66
N ILE A 315 -11.04 -3.64 11.59
CA ILE A 315 -11.42 -4.41 10.38
C ILE A 315 -12.90 -4.20 10.04
N THR A 316 -13.77 -4.18 11.06
CA THR A 316 -15.21 -3.95 10.88
C THR A 316 -15.49 -2.55 10.33
N ALA A 317 -14.80 -1.53 10.84
CA ALA A 317 -14.91 -0.16 10.37
C ALA A 317 -14.54 -0.05 8.89
N ILE A 318 -13.38 -0.60 8.47
CA ILE A 318 -12.98 -0.62 7.06
C ILE A 318 -14.03 -1.34 6.21
N ALA A 319 -14.46 -2.54 6.62
CA ALA A 319 -15.40 -3.35 5.86
C ALA A 319 -16.75 -2.66 5.66
N ARG A 320 -17.29 -2.02 6.70
CA ARG A 320 -18.59 -1.32 6.62
C ARG A 320 -18.47 0.02 5.92
N GLU A 321 -17.50 0.83 6.34
CA GLU A 321 -17.43 2.21 5.89
C GLU A 321 -16.90 2.32 4.47
N ILE A 322 -15.84 1.58 4.14
CA ILE A 322 -15.14 1.65 2.86
C ILE A 322 -15.73 0.66 1.87
N TYR A 323 -15.85 -0.62 2.24
CA TYR A 323 -16.30 -1.67 1.32
C TYR A 323 -17.83 -1.74 1.19
N GLY A 324 -18.58 -1.21 2.15
CA GLY A 324 -20.04 -1.31 2.18
C GLY A 324 -20.55 -2.71 2.53
N ALA A 325 -19.76 -3.51 3.25
CA ALA A 325 -20.16 -4.83 3.72
C ALA A 325 -21.13 -4.73 4.91
N ASP A 326 -22.06 -5.68 5.04
CA ASP A 326 -22.94 -5.77 6.22
C ASP A 326 -22.17 -6.03 7.53
N GLY A 327 -21.01 -6.69 7.41
CA GLY A 327 -20.13 -7.02 8.52
C GLY A 327 -18.97 -7.93 8.11
N ILE A 328 -18.37 -8.58 9.09
CA ILE A 328 -17.22 -9.47 8.90
C ILE A 328 -17.45 -10.81 9.60
N ALA A 329 -16.78 -11.85 9.10
CA ALA A 329 -16.78 -13.17 9.71
C ALA A 329 -15.34 -13.70 9.80
N PHE A 330 -14.86 -13.92 11.03
CA PHE A 330 -13.54 -14.50 11.25
C PHE A 330 -13.60 -16.02 11.25
N THR A 331 -12.68 -16.64 10.51
CA THR A 331 -12.38 -18.07 10.65
C THR A 331 -11.76 -18.35 12.02
N ASP A 332 -11.81 -19.60 12.48
CA ASP A 332 -11.20 -19.97 13.76
C ASP A 332 -9.68 -19.76 13.77
N ALA A 333 -9.02 -19.91 12.62
CA ALA A 333 -7.61 -19.59 12.47
C ALA A 333 -7.34 -18.09 12.67
N ALA A 334 -8.15 -17.21 12.07
CA ALA A 334 -8.02 -15.77 12.23
C ALA A 334 -8.27 -15.34 13.69
N LYS A 335 -9.26 -15.92 14.38
CA LYS A 335 -9.51 -15.63 15.80
C LYS A 335 -8.32 -15.97 16.69
N LYS A 336 -7.63 -17.09 16.42
CA LYS A 336 -6.40 -17.46 17.13
C LYS A 336 -5.29 -16.45 16.86
N GLN A 337 -5.11 -16.02 15.61
CA GLN A 337 -4.11 -15.02 15.25
C GLN A 337 -4.41 -13.64 15.87
N LEU A 338 -5.68 -13.25 15.99
CA LEU A 338 -6.07 -12.01 16.69
C LEU A 338 -5.67 -12.04 18.18
N ALA A 339 -5.82 -13.20 18.83
CA ALA A 339 -5.35 -13.38 20.20
C ALA A 339 -3.82 -13.27 20.29
N GLU A 340 -3.09 -13.93 19.38
CA GLU A 340 -1.62 -13.84 19.30
C GLU A 340 -1.15 -12.39 19.06
N ILE A 341 -1.79 -11.64 18.15
CA ILE A 341 -1.49 -10.22 17.87
C ILE A 341 -1.63 -9.38 19.15
N LYS A 342 -2.66 -9.63 19.94
CA LYS A 342 -2.88 -8.95 21.23
C LYS A 342 -1.82 -9.32 22.27
N GLU A 343 -1.48 -10.60 22.40
CA GLU A 343 -0.42 -11.07 23.30
C GLU A 343 0.95 -10.46 22.95
N LEU A 344 1.21 -10.24 21.66
CA LEU A 344 2.43 -9.58 21.17
C LEU A 344 2.41 -8.05 21.34
N GLY A 345 1.30 -7.45 21.78
CA GLY A 345 1.13 -6.01 21.94
C GLY A 345 1.01 -5.25 20.62
N PHE A 346 0.57 -5.93 19.55
CA PHE A 346 0.36 -5.34 18.22
C PHE A 346 -1.10 -4.96 17.96
N ASP A 347 -2.00 -5.18 18.93
CA ASP A 347 -3.42 -4.86 18.80
C ASP A 347 -3.71 -3.37 18.61
N LYS A 348 -2.74 -2.50 18.92
CA LYS A 348 -2.81 -1.04 18.73
C LYS A 348 -2.23 -0.54 17.42
N MET A 349 -1.70 -1.42 16.56
CA MET A 349 -1.25 -1.03 15.23
C MET A 349 -2.44 -0.76 14.29
N PRO A 350 -2.28 0.10 13.27
CA PRO A 350 -3.22 0.18 12.16
C PRO A 350 -3.42 -1.17 11.47
N VAL A 351 -4.58 -1.35 10.84
CA VAL A 351 -4.94 -2.53 10.04
C VAL A 351 -4.72 -2.22 8.57
#